data_AF-H0SFA3-F1
#
_entry.id   AF-H0SFA3-F1
#
_cell.length_a   1.000
_cell.length_b   1.000
_cell.length_c   1.000
_cell.angle_alpha   90.00
_cell.angle_beta   90.00
_cell.angle_gamma   90.00
#
_symmetry.space_group_name_H-M   'P 1'
#
loop_
_entity.id
_entity.type
_entity.pdbx_description
1 polymer ?
#
loop_
_entity_poly.entity_id
_entity_poly.type
_entity_poly.pdbx_seq_one_letter_code
_entity_poly.pdbx_strand_id
1 'polypeptide(L)' 'MRTVFLLWHARPLDGDETEDKLVGVYSSADEANAAKMRKLQFEGFRDHPDGFLVSEYEVDRDAWSEGFAAR' A
#
# COMPACT_ATOMS: atom_id res chain seq x y z
N MET A 1 -15.45 15.48 0.93
CA MET A 1 -14.64 14.35 0.42
C MET A 1 -13.47 14.19 1.37
N ARG A 2 -13.25 12.99 1.91
CA ARG A 2 -12.15 12.72 2.84
C ARG A 2 -11.12 11.86 2.12
N THR A 3 -9.96 12.44 1.89
CA THR A 3 -8.80 11.74 1.36
C THR A 3 -8.03 11.06 2.51
N VAL A 4 -7.56 9.84 2.26
CA VAL A 4 -6.58 9.12 3.08
C VAL A 4 -5.43 8.64 2.20
N PHE A 5 -4.37 8.15 2.83
CA PHE A 5 -3.16 7.69 2.18
C PHE A 5 -2.90 6.24 2.58
N LEU A 6 -2.95 5.33 1.61
CA LEU A 6 -2.66 3.92 1.78
C LEU A 6 -1.15 3.71 1.64
N LEU A 7 -0.52 3.10 2.64
CA LEU A 7 0.85 2.60 2.53
C LEU A 7 0.81 1.13 2.14
N TRP A 8 1.25 0.83 0.94
CA TRP A 8 1.42 -0.52 0.42
C TRP A 8 2.89 -0.94 0.49
N HIS A 9 3.13 -2.24 0.56
CA HIS A 9 4.42 -2.86 0.26
C HIS A 9 4.19 -3.99 -0.74
N ALA A 10 4.84 -3.91 -1.89
CA ALA A 10 4.79 -4.92 -2.94
C ALA A 10 6.16 -5.58 -3.05
N ARG A 11 6.23 -6.90 -2.84
CA ARG A 11 7.44 -7.69 -3.03
C ARG A 11 7.26 -8.59 -4.26
N PRO A 12 8.10 -8.47 -5.30
CA PRO A 12 8.08 -9.41 -6.42
C PRO A 12 8.28 -10.86 -5.94
N LEU A 13 7.47 -11.76 -6.47
CA LEU A 13 7.63 -13.21 -6.37
C LEU A 13 8.21 -13.76 -7.68
N ASP A 14 8.25 -15.07 -7.83
CA ASP A 14 8.70 -15.70 -9.06
C ASP A 14 7.72 -15.39 -10.20
N GLY A 15 8.23 -14.89 -11.33
CA GLY A 15 7.41 -14.49 -12.48
C GLY A 15 6.84 -13.07 -12.35
N ASP A 16 5.59 -12.89 -12.76
CA ASP A 16 4.89 -11.59 -12.77
C ASP A 16 4.03 -11.36 -11.52
N GLU A 17 4.18 -12.20 -10.50
CA GLU A 17 3.41 -12.12 -9.26
C GLU A 17 4.05 -11.17 -8.24
N THR A 18 3.22 -10.47 -7.47
CA THR A 18 3.66 -9.68 -6.32
C THR A 18 2.94 -10.13 -5.06
N GLU A 19 3.68 -10.14 -3.96
CA GLU A 19 3.13 -10.26 -2.62
C GLU A 19 2.86 -8.86 -2.07
N ASP A 20 1.60 -8.43 -2.17
CA ASP A 20 1.18 -7.09 -1.76
C ASP A 20 0.63 -7.08 -0.33
N LYS A 21 1.05 -6.09 0.46
CA LYS A 21 0.61 -5.87 1.83
C LYS A 21 0.11 -4.44 2.00
N LEU A 22 -1.13 -4.27 2.45
CA LEU A 22 -1.59 -2.99 2.99
C LEU A 22 -0.97 -2.82 4.39
N VAL A 23 0.03 -1.98 4.49
CA VAL A 23 0.80 -1.73 5.73
C VAL A 23 0.03 -0.81 6.67
N GLY A 24 -0.74 0.15 6.13
CA GLY A 24 -1.57 1.03 6.92
C GLY A 24 -2.35 2.06 6.09
N VAL A 25 -3.29 2.73 6.76
CA VAL A 25 -4.12 3.82 6.20
C VAL A 25 -3.92 5.07 7.07
N TYR A 26 -3.55 6.18 6.45
CA TYR A 26 -3.13 7.40 7.14
C TYR A 26 -3.94 8.62 6.70
N SER A 27 -4.09 9.61 7.57
CA SER A 27 -4.82 10.84 7.27
C SER A 27 -4.03 11.84 6.43
N SER A 28 -2.72 11.65 6.26
CA SER A 28 -1.85 12.49 5.44
C SER A 28 -0.71 11.69 4.82
N ALA A 29 -0.13 12.20 3.73
CA ALA A 29 1.06 11.62 3.10
C ALA A 29 2.25 11.58 4.06
N ASP A 30 2.42 12.63 4.88
CA ASP A 30 3.51 12.71 5.87
C ASP A 30 3.42 11.60 6.91
N GLU A 31 2.22 11.28 7.40
CA GLU A 31 2.02 10.16 8.34
C GLU A 31 2.31 8.80 7.70
N ALA A 32 1.93 8.62 6.42
CA ALA A 32 2.26 7.42 5.66
C ALA A 32 3.78 7.27 5.44
N ASN A 33 4.46 8.35 5.09
CA ASN A 33 5.92 8.38 4.94
C ASN A 33 6.63 8.13 6.28
N ALA A 34 6.17 8.74 7.37
CA ALA A 34 6.69 8.47 8.70
C ALA A 34 6.51 6.99 9.08
N ALA A 35 5.38 6.37 8.71
CA ALA A 35 5.16 4.95 8.93
C ALA A 35 6.08 4.07 8.08
N LYS A 36 6.34 4.41 6.81
CA LYS A 36 7.36 3.75 5.99
C LYS A 36 8.71 3.73 6.71
N MET A 37 9.16 4.87 7.23
CA MET A 37 10.44 4.96 7.96
C MET A 37 10.49 4.05 9.21
N ARG A 38 9.39 3.96 9.97
CA ARG A 38 9.28 3.04 11.11
C ARG A 38 9.29 1.57 10.65
N LYS A 39 8.65 1.26 9.52
CA LYS A 39 8.52 -0.11 9.00
C LYS A 39 9.82 -0.66 8.39
N LEU A 40 10.69 0.22 7.89
CA LEU A 40 12.04 -0.14 7.44
C LEU A 40 12.96 -0.68 8.56
N GLN A 41 12.52 -0.68 9.82
CA GLN A 41 13.26 -1.31 10.93
C GLN A 41 12.96 -2.80 11.09
N PHE A 42 11.92 -3.33 10.44
CA PHE A 42 11.51 -4.74 10.55
C PHE A 42 12.11 -5.57 9.42
N GLU A 43 12.41 -6.84 9.73
CA GLU A 43 12.86 -7.84 8.74
C GLU A 43 11.86 -8.00 7.59
N GLY A 44 12.34 -8.32 6.40
CA GLY A 44 11.55 -8.40 5.18
C GLY A 44 11.27 -7.03 4.57
N PHE A 45 10.78 -6.07 5.36
CA PHE A 45 10.58 -4.69 4.89
C PHE A 45 11.90 -3.95 4.67
N ARG A 46 12.86 -4.09 5.58
CA ARG A 46 14.20 -3.51 5.44
C ARG A 46 14.96 -4.07 4.24
N ASP A 47 14.74 -5.35 3.95
CA ASP A 47 15.46 -6.06 2.89
C ASP A 47 14.88 -5.74 1.50
N HIS A 48 13.66 -5.18 1.46
CA HIS A 48 12.96 -4.73 0.25
C HIS A 48 12.42 -3.29 0.41
N PRO A 49 13.28 -2.28 0.58
CA PRO A 49 12.87 -0.92 0.93
C PRO A 49 12.13 -0.19 -0.21
N ASP A 50 12.39 -0.60 -1.45
CA ASP A 50 11.79 -0.01 -2.65
C ASP A 50 10.38 -0.53 -2.94
N GLY A 51 9.94 -1.57 -2.24
CA GLY A 51 8.59 -2.12 -2.38
C GLY A 51 7.49 -1.22 -1.80
N PHE A 52 7.84 -0.17 -1.05
CA PHE A 52 6.86 0.72 -0.42
C PHE A 52 6.27 1.75 -1.39
N LEU A 53 4.94 1.80 -1.45
CA LEU A 53 4.16 2.77 -2.22
C LEU A 53 3.17 3.50 -1.33
N VAL A 54 3.10 4.83 -1.43
CA VAL A 54 2.03 5.64 -0.81
C VAL A 54 1.04 6.01 -1.92
N SER A 55 -0.23 5.62 -1.74
CA SER A 55 -1.31 5.90 -2.69
C SER A 55 -2.39 6.76 -2.04
N GLU A 56 -2.81 7.81 -2.72
CA GLU A 56 -3.95 8.63 -2.31
C GLU A 56 -5.26 7.86 -2.57
N TYR A 57 -6.20 7.90 -1.62
CA TYR A 57 -7.45 7.17 -1.71
C TYR A 57 -8.61 7.97 -1.12
N GLU A 58 -9.74 8.02 -1.82
CA GLU A 58 -10.93 8.70 -1.31
C GLU A 58 -11.82 7.71 -0.54
N VAL A 59 -12.20 8.10 0.68
CA VAL A 59 -13.11 7.32 1.53
C VAL A 59 -14.54 7.50 1.04
N ASP A 60 -15.38 6.48 1.30
CA ASP A 60 -16.80 6.45 0.92
C ASP A 60 -17.03 6.45 -0.61
N ARG A 61 -16.06 5.91 -1.36
CA ARG A 61 -16.21 5.59 -2.78
C ARG A 61 -15.81 4.15 -3.09
N ASP A 62 -16.49 3.59 -4.07
CA ASP A 62 -16.13 2.31 -4.67
C ASP A 62 -14.96 2.52 -5.64
N ALA A 63 -13.79 1.94 -5.34
CA ALA A 63 -12.68 1.89 -6.31
C ALA A 63 -12.93 0.88 -7.43
N TRP A 64 -13.83 -0.07 -7.20
CA TRP A 64 -14.28 -1.04 -8.18
C TRP A 64 -15.80 -0.93 -8.28
N SER A 65 -16.29 -0.23 -9.30
CA SER A 65 -17.70 0.11 -9.46
C SER A 65 -18.55 -0.98 -10.13
N GLU A 66 -17.94 -2.09 -10.55
CA GLU A 66 -18.60 -3.18 -11.28
C GLU A 66 -18.48 -4.53 -10.54
N GLY A 67 -18.99 -5.63 -11.09
CA GLY A 67 -18.76 -6.97 -10.52
C GLY A 67 -17.34 -7.48 -10.78
N PHE A 68 -16.93 -8.59 -10.14
CA PHE A 68 -15.75 -9.34 -10.58
C PHE A 68 -16.18 -10.36 -11.64
N ALA A 69 -15.74 -10.18 -12.88
CA ALA A 69 -15.93 -11.18 -13.92
C ALA A 69 -14.77 -12.18 -13.85
N ALA A 70 -15.05 -13.41 -13.38
CA ALA A 70 -14.13 -14.51 -13.56
C ALA A 70 -14.02 -14.79 -15.07
N ARG A 71 -12.80 -14.84 -15.58
CA ARG A 71 -12.54 -15.44 -16.89
C ARG A 71 -11.97 -16.83 -16.68
#